data_AF-A0A0K2RBI0-F1
#
_entry.id   AF-A0A0K2RBI0-F1
#
_cell.length_a   1.000
_cell.length_b   1.000
_cell.length_c   1.000
_cell.angle_alpha   90.00
_cell.angle_beta   90.00
_cell.angle_gamma   90.00
#
_symmetry.space_group_name_H-M   'P 1'
#
loop_
_entity.id
_entity.type
_entity.pdbx_description
1 polymer ?
#
loop_
_entity_poly.entity_id
_entity_poly.type
_entity_poly.pdbx_seq_one_letter_code
_entity_poly.pdbx_strand_id
1 'polypeptide(L)'
;MAAARLTSVKAEQLPLLNSVSAPAAHPDGTRAVVSVTRPDFDADAYVGQLWSVPFDPAIPPRRITRGFRDTAPAFSPDGTVLAFLRATPDGKPQLHVVEADGGEPQAITEQKLGVSDFSWAPDSHRIVFSSRVPEEGRYGTVDGVGPGSEDPD
;
A
#
# COMPACT_ATOMS: atom_id res chain seq x y z
N MET A 1 -2.70 1.97 43.69
CA MET A 1 -2.69 1.91 42.21
C MET A 1 -3.10 3.27 41.67
N ALA A 2 -2.20 3.98 40.99
CA ALA A 2 -2.54 5.25 40.33
C ALA A 2 -3.10 4.92 38.94
N ALA A 3 -4.34 5.34 38.67
CA ALA A 3 -4.91 5.28 37.34
C ALA A 3 -4.19 6.32 36.47
N ALA A 4 -3.52 5.87 35.41
CA ALA A 4 -2.99 6.78 34.40
C ALA A 4 -4.17 7.50 33.73
N ARG A 5 -4.26 8.82 33.91
CA ARG A 5 -5.19 9.64 33.12
C ARG A 5 -4.69 9.63 31.68
N LEU A 6 -5.46 9.03 30.79
CA LEU A 6 -5.29 9.25 29.36
C LEU A 6 -5.55 10.73 29.07
N THR A 7 -4.53 11.43 28.59
CA THR A 7 -4.67 12.80 28.07
C THR A 7 -5.59 12.77 26.85
N SER A 8 -6.53 13.70 26.77
CA SER A 8 -7.39 13.86 25.59
C SER A 8 -6.53 14.15 24.36
N VAL A 9 -6.76 13.43 23.27
CA VAL A 9 -6.13 13.73 21.97
C VAL A 9 -6.60 15.11 21.49
N LYS A 10 -5.65 15.98 21.14
CA LYS A 10 -5.91 17.30 20.54
C LYS A 10 -5.86 17.24 19.02
N ALA A 11 -6.47 18.22 18.35
CA ALA A 11 -6.51 18.30 16.89
C ALA A 11 -5.09 18.30 16.26
N GLU A 12 -4.14 19.00 16.89
CA GLU A 12 -2.76 19.10 16.40
C GLU A 12 -2.00 17.77 16.50
N GLN A 13 -2.54 16.79 17.22
CA GLN A 13 -1.94 15.47 17.39
C GLN A 13 -2.48 14.45 16.38
N LEU A 14 -3.51 14.80 15.60
CA LEU A 14 -4.08 13.91 14.58
C LEU A 14 -3.05 13.45 13.52
N PRO A 15 -2.14 14.29 13.00
CA PRO A 15 -1.12 13.85 12.05
C PRO A 15 -0.09 12.87 12.62
N LEU A 16 -0.03 12.72 13.95
CA LEU A 16 0.87 11.80 14.65
C LEU A 16 0.28 10.41 14.81
N LEU A 17 -1.01 10.23 14.52
CA LEU A 17 -1.68 8.94 14.62
C LEU A 17 -1.31 8.07 13.42
N ASN A 18 -0.71 6.92 13.73
CA ASN A 18 -0.39 5.90 12.73
C ASN A 18 -1.36 4.72 12.87
N SER A 19 -1.85 4.23 11.73
CA SER A 19 -2.47 2.92 11.60
C SER A 19 -1.49 1.97 10.90
N VAL A 20 -1.49 0.70 11.31
CA VAL A 20 -0.64 -0.34 10.74
C VAL A 20 -1.50 -1.44 10.10
N SER A 21 -1.09 -1.93 8.94
CA SER A 21 -1.75 -3.06 8.28
C SER A 21 -1.47 -4.38 9.01
N ALA A 22 -2.14 -5.46 8.55
CA ALA A 22 -1.66 -6.81 8.81
C ALA A 22 -0.19 -6.94 8.36
N PRO A 23 0.65 -7.66 9.14
CA PRO A 23 2.05 -7.86 8.80
C PRO A 23 2.24 -8.94 7.73
N ALA A 24 3.14 -8.69 6.79
CA ALA A 24 3.70 -9.71 5.91
C ALA A 24 5.01 -10.21 6.52
N ALA A 25 5.01 -11.42 7.08
CA ALA A 25 6.23 -12.02 7.62
C ALA A 25 7.17 -12.43 6.47
N HIS A 26 8.45 -12.10 6.61
CA HIS A 26 9.46 -12.58 5.67
C HIS A 26 9.69 -14.09 5.89
N PRO A 27 9.91 -14.89 4.82
CA PRO A 27 10.03 -16.36 4.94
C PRO A 27 11.17 -16.86 5.84
N ASP A 28 12.23 -16.07 6.02
CA ASP A 28 13.34 -16.41 6.93
C ASP A 28 12.99 -16.26 8.43
N GLY A 29 11.81 -15.72 8.76
CA GLY A 29 11.35 -15.54 10.13
C GLY A 29 12.07 -14.45 10.93
N THR A 30 12.81 -13.54 10.28
CA THR A 30 13.59 -12.50 10.99
C THR A 30 12.86 -11.15 11.13
N ARG A 31 11.86 -10.90 10.28
CA ARG A 31 11.18 -9.61 10.18
C ARG A 31 9.80 -9.73 9.57
N ALA A 32 9.01 -8.67 9.70
CA ALA A 32 7.80 -8.46 8.92
C ALA A 32 7.81 -7.09 8.21
N VAL A 33 6.98 -6.95 7.18
CA VAL A 33 6.68 -5.66 6.56
C VAL A 33 5.23 -5.29 6.83
N VAL A 34 5.01 -4.03 7.21
CA VAL A 34 3.69 -3.43 7.42
C VAL A 34 3.56 -2.17 6.59
N SER A 35 2.34 -1.83 6.17
CA SER A 35 2.00 -0.48 5.75
C SER A 35 1.72 0.38 6.98
N VAL A 36 2.40 1.52 7.09
CA VAL A 36 2.16 2.53 8.13
C VAL A 36 1.46 3.72 7.47
N THR A 37 0.21 3.93 7.82
CA THR A 37 -0.67 4.97 7.25
C THR A 37 -0.92 6.06 8.28
N ARG A 38 -0.87 7.33 7.86
CA ARG A 38 -1.17 8.49 8.70
C ARG A 38 -2.02 9.54 7.96
N PRO A 39 -2.81 10.35 8.66
CA PRO A 39 -3.40 11.56 8.09
C PRO A 39 -2.32 12.55 7.64
N ASP A 40 -2.47 13.11 6.46
CA ASP A 40 -1.68 14.22 5.94
C ASP A 40 -2.63 15.32 5.47
N PHE A 41 -2.66 16.43 6.22
CA PHE A 41 -3.62 17.51 6.03
C PHE A 41 -3.23 18.43 4.87
N ASP A 42 -1.93 18.53 4.56
CA ASP A 42 -1.47 19.31 3.40
C ASP A 42 -1.88 18.62 2.10
N ALA A 43 -1.82 17.28 2.08
CA ALA A 43 -2.27 16.47 0.96
C ALA A 43 -3.78 16.19 0.93
N ASP A 44 -4.53 16.60 1.97
CA ASP A 44 -5.94 16.22 2.23
C ASP A 44 -6.20 14.71 2.02
N ALA A 45 -5.31 13.89 2.57
CA ALA A 45 -5.30 12.46 2.29
C ALA A 45 -4.69 11.63 3.43
N TYR A 46 -4.97 10.32 3.39
CA TYR A 46 -4.16 9.35 4.11
C TYR A 46 -2.99 8.91 3.24
N VAL A 47 -1.77 9.13 3.73
CA VAL A 47 -0.52 8.69 3.10
C VAL A 47 0.02 7.46 3.81
N GLY A 48 0.61 6.53 3.06
CA GLY A 48 1.07 5.25 3.59
C GLY A 48 2.36 4.79 2.94
N GLN A 49 3.31 4.33 3.75
CA GLN A 49 4.56 3.74 3.28
C GLN A 49 4.78 2.37 3.93
N LEU A 50 5.59 1.53 3.28
CA LEU A 50 5.96 0.24 3.81
C LEU A 50 7.17 0.37 4.74
N TRP A 51 7.09 -0.31 5.88
CA TRP A 51 8.13 -0.37 6.89
C TRP A 51 8.48 -1.81 7.20
N SER A 52 9.77 -2.12 7.21
CA SER A 52 10.30 -3.36 7.73
C SER A 52 10.49 -3.24 9.24
N VAL A 53 9.98 -4.23 9.96
CA VAL A 53 10.01 -4.35 11.41
C VAL A 53 10.73 -5.66 11.76
N PRO A 54 11.98 -5.59 12.22
CA PRO A 54 12.70 -6.76 12.74
C PRO A 54 12.00 -7.33 13.97
N PHE A 55 12.10 -8.66 14.17
CA PHE A 55 11.59 -9.30 15.39
C PHE A 55 12.58 -9.22 16.57
N ASP A 56 13.85 -8.96 16.29
CA ASP A 56 14.80 -8.55 17.32
C ASP A 56 14.54 -7.08 17.73
N PRO A 57 14.11 -6.80 18.97
CA PRO A 57 13.81 -5.45 19.42
C PRO A 57 15.04 -4.54 19.51
N ALA A 58 16.26 -5.09 19.44
CA ALA A 58 17.48 -4.28 19.38
C ALA A 58 17.68 -3.61 18.02
N ILE A 59 16.98 -4.09 16.97
CA ILE A 59 17.09 -3.57 15.61
C ILE A 59 15.88 -2.66 15.32
N PRO A 60 16.09 -1.36 15.03
CA PRO A 60 14.98 -0.44 14.80
C PRO A 60 14.26 -0.71 13.46
N PRO A 61 12.94 -0.41 13.37
CA PRO A 61 12.22 -0.46 12.10
C PRO A 61 12.81 0.50 11.05
N ARG A 62 12.74 0.10 9.78
CA ARG A 62 13.22 0.89 8.65
C ARG A 62 12.15 1.04 7.57
N ARG A 63 11.99 2.25 7.05
CA ARG A 63 11.13 2.52 5.89
C ARG A 63 11.72 1.91 4.61
N ILE A 64 10.90 1.15 3.87
CA ILE A 64 11.26 0.49 2.61
C ILE A 64 10.83 1.33 1.40
N THR A 65 9.64 1.93 1.44
CA THR A 65 9.11 2.70 0.31
C THR A 65 8.85 4.17 0.66
N ARG A 66 8.71 5.02 -0.37
CA ARG A 66 8.42 6.46 -0.23
C ARG A 66 7.23 6.90 -1.09
N GLY A 67 6.38 5.96 -1.50
CA GLY A 67 5.19 6.25 -2.29
C GLY A 67 4.14 7.04 -1.51
N PHE A 68 3.15 7.55 -2.23
CA PHE A 68 2.04 8.31 -1.66
C PHE A 68 1.15 7.42 -0.78
N ARG A 69 0.68 6.30 -1.32
CA ARG A 69 -0.10 5.30 -0.59
C ARG A 69 0.30 3.89 -1.03
N ASP A 70 1.20 3.28 -0.26
CA ASP A 70 1.67 1.91 -0.44
C ASP A 70 1.02 0.98 0.60
N THR A 71 0.35 -0.07 0.15
CA THR A 71 -0.48 -0.97 0.97
C THR A 71 -0.34 -2.43 0.55
N ALA A 72 -0.93 -3.34 1.33
CA ALA A 72 -0.98 -4.78 1.05
C ALA A 72 0.41 -5.40 0.71
N PRO A 73 1.42 -5.26 1.59
CA PRO A 73 2.70 -5.91 1.37
C PRO A 73 2.55 -7.44 1.35
N ALA A 74 3.25 -8.12 0.45
CA ALA A 74 3.36 -9.57 0.44
C ALA A 74 4.72 -10.01 -0.14
N PHE A 75 5.48 -10.77 0.62
CA PHE A 75 6.73 -11.37 0.14
C PHE A 75 6.44 -12.47 -0.87
N SER A 76 7.32 -12.60 -1.86
CA SER A 76 7.41 -13.81 -2.67
C SER A 76 7.74 -15.01 -1.76
N PRO A 77 7.34 -16.24 -2.13
CA PRO A 77 7.62 -17.43 -1.33
C PRO A 77 9.12 -17.67 -1.04
N ASP A 78 10.01 -17.28 -1.95
CA ASP A 78 11.46 -17.33 -1.78
C ASP A 78 12.03 -16.16 -0.95
N GLY A 79 11.21 -15.17 -0.61
CA GLY A 79 11.57 -14.01 0.21
C GLY A 79 12.38 -12.94 -0.53
N THR A 80 12.68 -13.09 -1.81
CA THR A 80 13.60 -12.16 -2.52
C THR A 80 12.92 -10.87 -2.97
N VAL A 81 11.60 -10.90 -3.16
CA VAL A 81 10.80 -9.78 -3.69
C VAL A 81 9.64 -9.47 -2.76
N LEU A 82 9.32 -8.19 -2.62
CA LEU A 82 8.13 -7.69 -1.95
C LEU A 82 7.18 -7.08 -2.99
N ALA A 83 6.00 -7.67 -3.15
CA ALA A 83 4.91 -7.08 -3.91
C ALA A 83 4.02 -6.23 -3.01
N PHE A 84 3.40 -5.19 -3.58
CA PHE A 84 2.50 -4.29 -2.87
C PHE A 84 1.63 -3.48 -3.84
N LEU A 85 0.55 -2.89 -3.34
CA LEU A 85 -0.27 -1.95 -4.09
C LEU A 85 0.18 -0.52 -3.83
N ARG A 86 0.31 0.29 -4.88
CA ARG A 86 0.61 1.72 -4.79
C ARG A 86 -0.43 2.55 -5.52
N ALA A 87 -0.98 3.55 -4.84
CA ALA A 87 -1.76 4.61 -5.46
C ALA A 87 -0.98 5.93 -5.44
N THR A 88 -1.10 6.70 -6.53
CA THR A 88 -0.73 8.13 -6.58
C THR A 88 -1.90 8.98 -6.05
N PRO A 89 -1.75 10.30 -5.84
CA PRO A 89 -2.81 11.16 -5.30
C PRO A 89 -4.16 11.00 -6.02
N ASP A 90 -4.15 11.01 -7.35
CA ASP A 90 -5.37 10.90 -8.18
C ASP A 90 -5.51 9.53 -8.88
N GLY A 91 -4.57 8.61 -8.63
CA GLY A 91 -4.48 7.34 -9.33
C GLY A 91 -5.17 6.19 -8.61
N LYS A 92 -5.56 5.18 -9.39
CA LYS A 92 -6.00 3.89 -8.84
C LYS A 92 -4.78 3.04 -8.45
N PRO A 93 -4.89 2.20 -7.41
CA PRO A 93 -3.79 1.34 -7.00
C PRO A 93 -3.31 0.45 -8.14
N GLN A 94 -2.00 0.36 -8.34
CA GLN A 94 -1.35 -0.58 -9.24
C GLN A 94 -0.44 -1.50 -8.46
N LEU A 95 -0.26 -2.72 -8.97
CA LEU A 95 0.67 -3.68 -8.40
C LEU A 95 2.10 -3.27 -8.74
N HIS A 96 2.92 -3.20 -7.70
CA HIS A 96 4.34 -2.91 -7.77
C HIS A 96 5.13 -4.00 -7.07
N VAL A 97 6.40 -4.11 -7.44
CA VAL A 97 7.39 -4.97 -6.79
C VAL A 97 8.63 -4.18 -6.44
N VAL A 98 9.33 -4.61 -5.40
CA VAL A 98 10.65 -4.11 -5.00
C VAL A 98 11.45 -5.27 -4.42
N GLU A 99 12.78 -5.21 -4.47
CA GLU A 99 13.61 -6.16 -3.72
C GLU A 99 13.21 -6.16 -2.23
N ALA A 100 13.28 -7.32 -1.58
CA ALA A 100 12.83 -7.48 -0.20
C ALA A 100 13.58 -6.57 0.82
N ASP A 101 14.82 -6.23 0.52
CA ASP A 101 15.63 -5.28 1.30
C ASP A 101 15.38 -3.80 0.92
N GLY A 102 14.44 -3.56 0.02
CA GLY A 102 14.13 -2.26 -0.55
C GLY A 102 15.00 -1.94 -1.77
N GLY A 103 14.77 -0.75 -2.32
CA GLY A 103 15.30 -0.35 -3.62
C GLY A 103 14.26 0.50 -4.33
N GLU A 104 14.42 0.67 -5.64
CA GLU A 104 13.45 1.40 -6.45
C GLU A 104 12.30 0.48 -6.85
N PRO A 105 11.05 0.79 -6.47
CA PRO A 105 9.93 -0.06 -6.83
C PRO A 105 9.55 0.07 -8.30
N GLN A 106 9.21 -1.06 -8.92
CA GLN A 106 8.76 -1.14 -10.30
C GLN A 106 7.26 -1.45 -10.36
N ALA A 107 6.51 -0.68 -11.17
CA ALA A 107 5.13 -1.02 -11.52
C ALA A 107 5.12 -2.22 -12.47
N ILE A 108 4.27 -3.21 -12.19
CA ILE A 108 4.10 -4.40 -13.04
C ILE A 108 2.69 -4.51 -13.62
N THR A 109 1.82 -3.55 -13.31
CA THR A 109 0.48 -3.42 -13.91
C THR A 109 0.17 -1.97 -14.27
N GLU A 110 -0.70 -1.81 -15.27
CA GLU A 110 -1.27 -0.53 -15.69
C GLU A 110 -2.76 -0.73 -16.00
N GLN A 111 -3.58 -0.88 -14.96
CA GLN A 111 -5.00 -1.15 -15.09
C GLN A 111 -5.83 0.13 -14.91
N LYS A 112 -6.71 0.44 -15.86
CA LYS A 112 -7.53 1.66 -15.85
C LYS A 112 -8.34 1.84 -14.56
N LEU A 113 -8.91 0.76 -14.03
CA LEU A 113 -9.67 0.78 -12.77
C LEU A 113 -8.87 0.28 -11.56
N GLY A 114 -7.56 0.10 -11.72
CA GLY A 114 -6.65 -0.37 -10.68
C GLY A 114 -6.75 -1.85 -10.36
N VAL A 115 -5.80 -2.31 -9.55
CA VAL A 115 -5.76 -3.64 -8.96
C VAL A 115 -6.39 -3.58 -7.58
N SER A 116 -7.34 -4.48 -7.29
CA SER A 116 -8.02 -4.53 -5.99
C SER A 116 -7.40 -5.54 -5.03
N ASP A 117 -6.81 -6.62 -5.54
CA ASP A 117 -6.19 -7.68 -4.74
C ASP A 117 -5.18 -8.47 -5.58
N PHE A 118 -4.26 -9.17 -4.93
CA PHE A 118 -3.26 -10.02 -5.58
C PHE A 118 -2.74 -11.14 -4.68
N SER A 119 -2.13 -12.17 -5.29
CA SER A 119 -1.49 -13.27 -4.58
C SER A 119 -0.30 -13.83 -5.36
N TRP A 120 0.78 -14.18 -4.66
CA TRP A 120 1.93 -14.85 -5.25
C TRP A 120 1.63 -16.30 -5.59
N ALA A 121 2.12 -16.75 -6.75
CA ALA A 121 2.22 -18.16 -7.05
C ALA A 121 3.36 -18.80 -6.22
N PRO A 122 3.27 -20.10 -5.90
CA PRO A 122 4.30 -20.80 -5.13
C PRO A 122 5.69 -20.82 -5.78
N ASP A 123 5.77 -20.53 -7.08
CA ASP A 123 7.03 -20.50 -7.84
C ASP A 123 7.83 -19.20 -7.65
N SER A 124 7.32 -18.21 -6.92
CA SER A 124 7.94 -16.89 -6.69
C SER A 124 8.10 -16.01 -7.93
N HIS A 125 7.59 -16.43 -9.09
CA HIS A 125 7.79 -15.74 -10.37
C HIS A 125 6.50 -15.20 -10.97
N ARG A 126 5.35 -15.65 -10.47
CA ARG A 126 4.03 -15.21 -10.96
C ARG A 126 3.20 -14.62 -9.84
N ILE A 127 2.38 -13.63 -10.20
CA ILE A 127 1.35 -13.06 -9.35
C ILE A 127 0.02 -13.14 -10.09
N VAL A 128 -1.02 -13.61 -9.40
CA VAL A 128 -2.41 -13.44 -9.83
C VAL A 128 -2.96 -12.18 -9.21
N PHE A 129 -3.74 -11.40 -9.97
CA PHE A 129 -4.36 -10.18 -9.46
C PHE A 129 -5.78 -10.02 -9.99
N SER A 130 -6.61 -9.27 -9.28
CA SER A 130 -7.96 -8.92 -9.70
C SER A 130 -8.06 -7.45 -10.09
N SER A 131 -8.67 -7.18 -11.24
CA SER A 131 -8.96 -5.83 -11.71
C SER A 131 -10.31 -5.80 -12.43
N ARG A 132 -10.97 -4.65 -12.40
CA ARG A 132 -12.18 -4.41 -13.21
C ARG A 132 -11.75 -3.89 -14.57
N VAL A 133 -12.35 -4.43 -15.62
CA VAL A 133 -12.21 -3.90 -16.98
C VAL A 133 -13.41 -2.99 -17.24
N PRO A 134 -13.20 -1.71 -17.59
CA PRO A 134 -14.31 -0.82 -17.90
C PRO A 134 -14.95 -1.23 -19.23
N GLU A 135 -16.28 -1.13 -19.30
CA GLU A 135 -17.02 -1.14 -20.56
C GLU A 135 -16.80 0.19 -21.30
N GLU A 136 -16.81 0.16 -22.62
CA GLU A 136 -16.76 1.38 -23.43
C GLU A 136 -17.97 2.27 -23.12
N GLY A 137 -17.75 3.57 -22.92
CA GLY A 137 -18.78 4.52 -22.47
C GLY A 137 -18.90 4.64 -20.95
N ARG A 138 -18.19 3.84 -20.15
CA ARG A 138 -18.21 3.91 -18.68
C ARG A 138 -16.83 4.13 -18.06
N TYR A 139 -16.83 4.78 -16.90
CA TYR A 139 -15.67 5.03 -16.06
C TYR A 139 -14.54 5.83 -16.72
N GLY A 140 -14.89 6.88 -17.47
CA GLY A 140 -13.95 7.76 -18.17
C GLY A 140 -13.28 7.05 -19.34
N THR A 141 -14.01 6.20 -20.06
CA THR A 141 -13.54 5.55 -21.29
C THR A 141 -13.73 6.40 -22.53
N VAL A 142 -14.57 7.42 -22.47
CA VAL A 142 -14.77 8.35 -23.58
C VAL A 142 -13.70 9.45 -23.55
N ASP A 143 -12.97 9.60 -24.64
CA ASP A 143 -11.95 10.64 -24.79
C ASP A 143 -12.56 12.04 -24.63
N GLY A 144 -11.99 12.83 -23.72
CA GLY A 144 -12.45 14.19 -23.44
C GLY A 144 -13.67 14.30 -22.52
N VAL A 145 -14.23 13.18 -22.03
CA VAL A 145 -15.36 13.19 -21.10
C VAL A 145 -14.91 12.61 -19.75
N GLY A 146 -15.10 13.39 -18.67
CA GLY A 146 -14.81 12.94 -17.32
C GLY A 146 -15.79 11.85 -16.87
N PRO A 147 -15.39 10.93 -15.96
CA PRO A 147 -16.27 9.84 -15.49
C PRO A 147 -17.61 10.30 -14.90
N GLY A 148 -17.68 11.52 -14.37
CA GLY A 148 -18.91 12.12 -13.82
C GLY A 148 -19.78 12.82 -14.86
N SER A 149 -19.38 12.80 -16.12
CA SER A 149 -20.07 13.44 -17.25
C SER A 149 -20.36 12.45 -18.39
N GLU A 150 -20.08 11.17 -18.19
CA GLU A 150 -20.57 10.10 -19.07
C GLU A 150 -22.05 9.87 -18.78
N ASP A 151 -22.86 9.79 -19.85
CA ASP A 151 -24.29 9.56 -19.71
C ASP A 151 -24.55 8.18 -19.06
N PRO A 152 -25.38 8.11 -18.00
CA PRO A 152 -25.94 6.84 -17.58
C PRO A 152 -26.96 6.39 -18.63
N ASP A 153 -26.79 5.18 -19.17
CA ASP A 153 -27.73 4.58 -20.14
C ASP A 153 -29.22 4.66 -19.70
#